data_AF-A0A963SU75-F1
#
_entry.id   AF-A0A963SU75-F1
#
_cell.length_a   1.000
_cell.length_b   1.000
_cell.length_c   1.000
_cell.angle_alpha   90.00
_cell.angle_beta   90.00
_cell.angle_gamma   90.00
#
_symmetry.space_group_name_H-M   'P 1'
#
loop_
_entity.id
_entity.type
_entity.pdbx_description
1 polymer ?
#
loop_
_entity_poly.entity_id
_entity_poly.type
_entity_poly.pdbx_seq_one_letter_code
_entity_poly.pdbx_strand_id
1 'polypeptide(L)'
;MTKRQGIFINIGERTNVTGSARFKKLILNGEFDAALEVALQQVEAGAQIIDVNMDEAMLDSEAAMVKFLNLIASEPDISRVPIMIDSSKWSVIEAGLKCVQGKAIVNSISLKEGEENFISQAKLIKRYGAATVVMAFDEKGQADTLDRKYDICERSYKILTEKVGFPPEDIIFDPNIFAVATGIEEHNNYGVDFIEATRKITDNLPYCHVSGGVSNVSFSFRGNNPVREAMHSVFLYHAIQAGMDMGIVNAGMMTVYSEIPAELRERVEDVILNRRNDATDRLLEIAEKYKGEAGEEKKEDLEWRKRSAEERLSHALVKGITTFIEADTEEARQKFDRPLEVIEGPLMAGMNIVGDLFGSGQMFLPQVVKSARVMKQAVAYLLPFIEAGKVEGDTSSSNGKILMATVKGDVHDIGKNIVG
;
A
#
# COMPACT_ATOMS: atom_id res chain seq x y z
N MET A 1 8.74 9.71 24.24
CA MET A 1 7.86 9.71 23.07
C MET A 1 7.82 8.28 22.55
N THR A 2 6.71 7.58 22.70
CA THR A 2 6.50 6.25 22.15
C THR A 2 6.58 6.37 20.63
N LYS A 3 7.58 5.74 19.99
CA LYS A 3 7.57 5.56 18.53
C LYS A 3 6.20 4.99 18.16
N ARG A 4 5.44 5.70 17.31
CA ARG A 4 4.22 5.17 16.72
C ARG A 4 4.62 3.95 15.87
N GLN A 5 4.59 2.76 16.45
CA GLN A 5 4.54 1.50 15.68
C GLN A 5 3.10 1.37 15.15
N GLY A 6 2.75 2.24 14.21
CA GLY A 6 1.52 2.13 13.43
C GLY A 6 1.76 1.20 12.24
N ILE A 7 0.73 0.48 11.82
CA ILE A 7 0.76 -0.26 10.56
C ILE A 7 0.72 0.76 9.41
N PHE A 8 1.63 0.64 8.44
CA PHE A 8 1.63 1.48 7.24
C PHE A 8 0.33 1.27 6.43
N ILE A 9 -0.37 2.37 6.14
CA ILE A 9 -1.65 2.38 5.44
C ILE A 9 -1.46 2.51 3.93
N ASN A 10 -1.95 1.52 3.19
CA ASN A 10 -1.83 1.49 1.73
C ASN A 10 -3.08 2.11 1.10
N ILE A 11 -2.88 3.21 0.39
CA ILE A 11 -3.93 3.89 -0.38
C ILE A 11 -3.80 3.43 -1.84
N GLY A 12 -4.83 2.80 -2.39
CA GLY A 12 -4.81 2.26 -3.75
C GLY A 12 -4.87 3.34 -4.82
N GLU A 13 -3.85 3.41 -5.68
CA GLU A 13 -3.67 4.48 -6.70
C GLU A 13 -4.39 4.26 -8.05
N ARG A 14 -4.94 3.06 -8.32
CA ARG A 14 -5.30 2.65 -9.70
C ARG A 14 -6.65 3.16 -10.17
N THR A 15 -7.48 3.67 -9.28
CA THR A 15 -8.78 4.31 -9.56
C THR A 15 -8.60 5.79 -9.93
N ASN A 16 -7.60 6.04 -10.78
CA ASN A 16 -7.17 7.36 -11.18
C ASN A 16 -7.11 7.45 -12.71
N VAL A 17 -7.92 8.34 -13.31
CA VAL A 17 -8.02 8.52 -14.77
C VAL A 17 -6.70 9.02 -15.37
N THR A 18 -5.89 9.76 -14.62
CA THR A 18 -4.59 10.24 -15.08
C THR A 18 -3.49 9.18 -14.88
N GLY A 19 -3.55 8.39 -13.81
CA GLY A 19 -2.52 7.43 -13.41
C GLY A 19 -2.66 6.02 -13.99
N SER A 20 -3.87 5.62 -14.40
CA SER A 20 -4.17 4.23 -14.78
C SER A 20 -4.83 4.15 -16.15
N ALA A 21 -4.09 3.64 -17.15
CA ALA A 21 -4.58 3.49 -18.52
C ALA A 21 -5.83 2.61 -18.63
N ARG A 22 -5.91 1.54 -17.83
CA ARG A 22 -7.10 0.66 -17.77
C ARG A 22 -8.30 1.43 -17.22
N PHE A 23 -8.14 2.11 -16.08
CA PHE A 23 -9.24 2.85 -15.45
C PHE A 23 -9.72 4.00 -16.34
N LYS A 24 -8.78 4.76 -16.91
CA LYS A 24 -9.07 5.80 -17.91
C LYS A 24 -9.96 5.31 -19.04
N LYS A 25 -9.59 4.18 -19.67
CA LYS A 25 -10.36 3.60 -20.77
C LYS A 25 -11.78 3.24 -20.34
N LEU A 26 -11.94 2.60 -19.19
CA LEU A 26 -13.25 2.18 -18.67
C LEU A 26 -14.16 3.39 -18.39
N ILE A 27 -13.63 4.42 -17.71
CA ILE A 27 -14.41 5.63 -17.37
C ILE A 27 -14.79 6.40 -18.63
N LEU A 28 -13.87 6.60 -19.58
CA LEU A 28 -14.16 7.31 -20.84
C LEU A 28 -15.17 6.58 -21.73
N ASN A 29 -15.22 5.25 -21.65
CA ASN A 29 -16.22 4.43 -22.35
C ASN A 29 -17.55 4.32 -21.61
N GLY A 30 -17.68 4.89 -20.39
CA GLY A 30 -18.87 4.75 -19.56
C GLY A 30 -19.04 3.37 -18.93
N GLU A 31 -17.99 2.54 -18.92
CA GLU A 31 -17.96 1.18 -18.37
C GLU A 31 -17.68 1.22 -16.85
N PHE A 32 -18.55 1.88 -16.08
CA PHE A 32 -18.35 2.10 -14.64
C PHE A 32 -18.39 0.80 -13.82
N ASP A 33 -19.17 -0.21 -14.22
CA ASP A 33 -19.24 -1.50 -13.53
C ASP A 33 -17.90 -2.24 -13.62
N ALA A 34 -17.30 -2.29 -14.81
CA ALA A 34 -15.96 -2.84 -14.99
C ALA A 34 -14.88 -2.01 -14.28
N ALA A 35 -15.13 -0.71 -14.07
CA ALA A 35 -14.23 0.15 -13.29
C ALA A 35 -14.27 -0.18 -11.78
N LEU A 36 -15.39 -0.70 -11.25
CA LEU A 36 -15.46 -1.19 -9.86
C LEU A 36 -14.52 -2.37 -9.62
N GLU A 37 -14.32 -3.23 -10.62
CA GLU A 37 -13.36 -4.33 -10.51
C GLU A 37 -11.94 -3.82 -10.21
N VAL A 38 -11.57 -2.64 -10.73
CA VAL A 38 -10.27 -2.03 -10.44
C VAL A 38 -10.17 -1.62 -8.97
N ALA A 39 -11.24 -1.07 -8.40
CA ALA A 39 -11.30 -0.75 -6.97
C ALA A 39 -11.26 -2.02 -6.11
N LEU A 40 -12.10 -3.02 -6.45
CA LEU A 40 -12.17 -4.30 -5.74
C LEU A 40 -10.82 -5.01 -5.72
N GLN A 41 -10.16 -5.12 -6.87
CA GLN A 41 -8.83 -5.75 -6.99
C GLN A 41 -7.79 -5.10 -6.06
N GLN A 42 -7.89 -3.78 -5.83
CA GLN A 42 -6.98 -3.09 -4.92
C GLN A 42 -7.28 -3.43 -3.45
N VAL A 43 -8.56 -3.45 -3.06
CA VAL A 43 -8.95 -3.86 -1.71
C VAL A 43 -8.53 -5.30 -1.43
N GLU A 44 -8.76 -6.21 -2.39
CA GLU A 44 -8.32 -7.61 -2.30
C GLU A 44 -6.80 -7.76 -2.26
N ALA A 45 -6.07 -6.84 -2.91
CA ALA A 45 -4.63 -6.77 -2.83
C ALA A 45 -4.11 -6.16 -1.53
N GLY A 46 -4.99 -5.67 -0.64
CA GLY A 46 -4.63 -5.14 0.68
C GLY A 46 -4.65 -3.61 0.80
N ALA A 47 -5.19 -2.89 -0.18
CA ALA A 47 -5.45 -1.46 -0.03
C ALA A 47 -6.49 -1.22 1.08
N GLN A 48 -6.15 -0.34 2.02
CA GLN A 48 -6.98 0.00 3.17
C GLN A 48 -7.79 1.28 2.95
N ILE A 49 -7.43 2.05 1.92
CA ILE A 49 -8.13 3.24 1.42
C ILE A 49 -8.08 3.16 -0.10
N ILE A 50 -9.11 3.65 -0.80
CA ILE A 50 -9.11 3.77 -2.26
C ILE A 50 -9.07 5.25 -2.64
N ASP A 51 -8.06 5.64 -3.43
CA ASP A 51 -7.94 6.98 -4.01
C ASP A 51 -8.68 7.04 -5.35
N VAL A 52 -9.65 7.95 -5.45
CA VAL A 52 -10.51 8.09 -6.63
C VAL A 52 -10.24 9.44 -7.28
N ASN A 53 -9.72 9.43 -8.50
CA ASN A 53 -9.45 10.64 -9.28
C ASN A 53 -10.17 10.58 -10.64
N MET A 54 -11.01 11.58 -10.90
CA MET A 54 -11.80 11.74 -12.13
C MET A 54 -11.42 13.01 -12.91
N ASP A 55 -10.26 13.59 -12.65
CA ASP A 55 -9.77 14.77 -13.36
C ASP A 55 -9.30 14.37 -14.77
N GLU A 56 -10.06 14.77 -15.77
CA GLU A 56 -9.74 14.60 -17.19
C GLU A 56 -10.48 15.66 -18.00
N ALA A 57 -9.82 16.24 -19.00
CA ALA A 57 -10.35 17.36 -19.77
C ALA A 57 -11.60 16.99 -20.58
N MET A 58 -11.73 15.72 -20.97
CA MET A 58 -12.86 15.20 -21.75
C MET A 58 -14.03 14.70 -20.89
N LEU A 59 -13.93 14.77 -19.56
CA LEU A 59 -14.90 14.21 -18.63
C LEU A 59 -15.64 15.32 -17.88
N ASP A 60 -16.94 15.14 -17.63
CA ASP A 60 -17.59 15.83 -16.52
C ASP A 60 -17.11 15.19 -15.21
N SER A 61 -16.00 15.70 -14.68
CA SER A 61 -15.34 15.16 -13.48
C SER A 61 -16.27 15.11 -12.27
N GLU A 62 -17.17 16.08 -12.12
CA GLU A 62 -18.11 16.13 -10.99
C GLU A 62 -19.15 15.01 -11.10
N ALA A 63 -19.80 14.90 -12.27
CA ALA A 63 -20.78 13.84 -12.50
C ALA A 63 -20.16 12.44 -12.44
N ALA A 64 -18.95 12.27 -12.97
CA ALA A 64 -18.24 10.99 -12.93
C ALA A 64 -17.83 10.60 -11.51
N MET A 65 -17.34 11.54 -10.70
CA MET A 65 -17.02 11.33 -9.29
C MET A 65 -18.26 10.86 -8.53
N VAL A 66 -19.36 11.61 -8.62
CA VAL A 66 -20.63 11.27 -7.96
C VAL A 66 -21.12 9.88 -8.38
N LYS A 67 -21.11 9.59 -9.70
CA LYS A 67 -21.58 8.30 -10.22
C LYS A 67 -20.73 7.14 -9.68
N PHE A 68 -19.41 7.25 -9.72
CA PHE A 68 -18.53 6.17 -9.30
C PHE A 68 -18.57 5.95 -7.78
N LEU A 69 -18.63 7.01 -6.98
CA LEU A 69 -18.74 6.90 -5.53
C LEU A 69 -20.06 6.25 -5.09
N ASN A 70 -21.18 6.56 -5.76
CA ASN A 70 -22.46 5.91 -5.50
C ASN A 70 -22.42 4.40 -5.85
N LEU A 71 -21.71 4.03 -6.91
CA LEU A 71 -21.50 2.62 -7.26
C LEU A 71 -20.63 1.90 -6.24
N ILE A 72 -19.53 2.53 -5.79
CA ILE A 72 -18.70 2.00 -4.70
C ILE A 72 -19.53 1.73 -3.45
N ALA A 73 -20.44 2.64 -3.08
CA ALA A 73 -21.31 2.48 -1.92
C ALA A 73 -22.29 1.29 -2.05
N SER A 74 -22.56 0.83 -3.28
CA SER A 74 -23.41 -0.34 -3.53
C SER A 74 -22.67 -1.67 -3.49
N GLU A 75 -21.33 -1.67 -3.44
CA GLU A 75 -20.48 -2.86 -3.44
C GLU A 75 -19.85 -3.08 -2.04
N PRO A 76 -20.39 -4.01 -1.21
CA PRO A 76 -19.98 -4.19 0.18
C PRO A 76 -18.49 -4.46 0.39
N ASP A 77 -17.84 -5.15 -0.56
CA ASP A 77 -16.44 -5.50 -0.46
C ASP A 77 -15.51 -4.29 -0.67
N ILE A 78 -16.00 -3.24 -1.33
CA ILE A 78 -15.30 -1.96 -1.52
C ILE A 78 -15.71 -0.97 -0.43
N SER A 79 -17.02 -0.86 -0.12
CA SER A 79 -17.55 0.15 0.81
C SER A 79 -17.08 -0.01 2.26
N ARG A 80 -16.42 -1.13 2.59
CA ARG A 80 -15.81 -1.38 3.90
C ARG A 80 -14.51 -0.59 4.16
N VAL A 81 -13.88 -0.04 3.12
CA VAL A 81 -12.68 0.81 3.26
C VAL A 81 -13.01 2.29 2.99
N PRO A 82 -12.33 3.25 3.64
CA PRO A 82 -12.52 4.67 3.37
C PRO A 82 -12.13 5.05 1.94
N ILE A 83 -12.73 6.14 1.45
CA ILE A 83 -12.45 6.71 0.13
C ILE A 83 -11.68 8.01 0.28
N MET A 84 -10.59 8.11 -0.46
CA MET A 84 -9.84 9.34 -0.70
C MET A 84 -10.35 9.98 -2.00
N ILE A 85 -10.94 11.17 -1.89
CA ILE A 85 -11.51 11.90 -3.01
C ILE A 85 -10.42 12.81 -3.57
N ASP A 86 -9.89 12.44 -4.74
CA ASP A 86 -8.77 13.14 -5.39
C ASP A 86 -9.24 14.02 -6.56
N SER A 87 -9.04 15.32 -6.42
CA SER A 87 -9.24 16.28 -7.51
C SER A 87 -8.52 17.60 -7.23
N SER A 88 -8.06 18.23 -8.30
CA SER A 88 -7.58 19.61 -8.31
C SER A 88 -8.70 20.66 -8.21
N LYS A 89 -9.96 20.26 -8.35
CA LYS A 89 -11.15 21.14 -8.34
C LYS A 89 -11.95 20.95 -7.06
N TRP A 90 -12.10 22.03 -6.29
CA TRP A 90 -12.90 22.00 -5.05
C TRP A 90 -14.35 21.54 -5.27
N SER A 91 -14.98 21.90 -6.40
CA SER A 91 -16.37 21.48 -6.68
C SER A 91 -16.52 19.96 -6.77
N VAL A 92 -15.53 19.27 -7.35
CA VAL A 92 -15.50 17.80 -7.47
C VAL A 92 -15.29 17.16 -6.10
N ILE A 93 -14.37 17.70 -5.29
CA ILE A 93 -14.17 17.28 -3.90
C ILE A 93 -15.47 17.39 -3.12
N GLU A 94 -16.12 18.54 -3.16
CA GLU A 94 -17.34 18.80 -2.39
C GLU A 94 -18.52 17.94 -2.87
N ALA A 95 -18.64 17.70 -4.18
CA ALA A 95 -19.63 16.77 -4.73
C ALA A 95 -19.38 15.34 -4.22
N GLY A 96 -18.12 14.89 -4.18
CA GLY A 96 -17.76 13.59 -3.61
C GLY A 96 -18.08 13.49 -2.11
N LEU A 97 -17.75 14.53 -1.32
CA LEU A 97 -18.05 14.58 0.12
C LEU A 97 -19.54 14.47 0.43
N LYS A 98 -20.41 14.96 -0.46
CA LYS A 98 -21.88 14.83 -0.34
C LYS A 98 -22.37 13.40 -0.60
N CYS A 99 -21.57 12.56 -1.26
CA CYS A 99 -21.95 11.20 -1.66
C CYS A 99 -21.40 10.11 -0.74
N VAL A 100 -20.19 10.29 -0.19
CA VAL A 100 -19.54 9.26 0.62
C VAL A 100 -20.27 9.07 1.95
N GLN A 101 -20.66 7.82 2.23
CA GLN A 101 -21.15 7.41 3.54
C GLN A 101 -19.95 7.05 4.44
N GLY A 102 -19.85 7.68 5.61
CA GLY A 102 -18.73 7.50 6.53
C GLY A 102 -17.67 8.59 6.39
N LYS A 103 -16.47 8.33 6.94
CA LYS A 103 -15.38 9.31 6.98
C LYS A 103 -14.55 9.25 5.71
N ALA A 104 -14.74 10.23 4.83
CA ALA A 104 -13.92 10.41 3.63
C ALA A 104 -12.57 11.10 3.95
N ILE A 105 -11.65 11.04 2.99
CA ILE A 105 -10.38 11.78 3.02
C ILE A 105 -10.34 12.69 1.79
N VAL A 106 -10.09 13.98 1.98
CA VAL A 106 -9.92 14.93 0.88
C VAL A 106 -8.48 14.89 0.38
N ASN A 107 -8.28 14.70 -0.92
CA ASN A 107 -6.99 14.82 -1.59
C ASN A 107 -7.11 15.89 -2.70
N SER A 108 -6.74 17.14 -2.45
CA SER A 108 -6.12 17.71 -1.25
C SER A 108 -6.45 19.20 -1.13
N ILE A 109 -6.02 19.83 -0.03
CA ILE A 109 -6.02 21.29 0.12
C ILE A 109 -4.58 21.81 0.25
N SER A 110 -4.37 23.11 0.02
CA SER A 110 -3.04 23.73 0.12
C SER A 110 -3.13 25.24 0.34
N LEU A 111 -2.00 25.87 0.64
CA LEU A 111 -1.87 27.33 0.76
C LEU A 111 -1.65 28.03 -0.59
N LYS A 112 -1.69 27.30 -1.72
CA LYS A 112 -1.47 27.83 -3.08
C LYS A 112 -2.30 29.07 -3.40
N GLU A 113 -3.58 29.06 -3.02
CA GLU A 113 -4.53 30.14 -3.27
C GLU A 113 -4.68 31.09 -2.06
N GLY A 114 -3.70 31.04 -1.14
CA GLY A 114 -3.66 31.85 0.07
C GLY A 114 -4.42 31.24 1.24
N GLU A 115 -4.17 31.84 2.41
CA GLU A 115 -4.66 31.35 3.69
C GLU A 115 -6.19 31.42 3.85
N GLU A 116 -6.86 32.44 3.29
CA GLU A 116 -8.31 32.59 3.42
C GLU A 116 -9.07 31.44 2.75
N ASN A 117 -8.65 31.05 1.54
CA ASN A 117 -9.23 29.93 0.81
C ASN A 117 -8.95 28.61 1.54
N PHE A 118 -7.72 28.40 1.99
CA PHE A 118 -7.33 27.22 2.77
C PHE A 118 -8.19 27.05 4.05
N ILE A 119 -8.41 28.13 4.81
CA ILE A 119 -9.28 28.13 5.99
C ILE A 119 -10.74 27.83 5.62
N SER A 120 -11.23 28.42 4.52
CA SER A 120 -12.61 28.19 4.04
C SER A 120 -12.85 26.72 3.70
N GLN A 121 -11.95 26.13 2.91
CA GLN A 121 -11.99 24.71 2.56
C GLN A 121 -11.89 23.83 3.80
N ALA A 122 -10.90 24.06 4.68
CA ALA A 122 -10.73 23.29 5.91
C ALA A 122 -11.97 23.32 6.83
N LYS A 123 -12.66 24.47 6.94
CA LYS A 123 -13.93 24.57 7.68
C LYS A 123 -15.03 23.71 7.07
N LEU A 124 -15.11 23.63 5.75
CA LEU A 124 -16.06 22.77 5.05
C LEU A 124 -15.72 21.29 5.26
N ILE A 125 -14.46 20.89 5.09
CA ILE A 125 -14.01 19.51 5.35
C ILE A 125 -14.37 19.08 6.78
N LYS A 126 -14.06 19.93 7.77
CA LYS A 126 -14.41 19.68 9.17
C LYS A 126 -15.92 19.53 9.38
N ARG A 127 -16.74 20.32 8.68
CA ARG A 127 -18.21 20.21 8.73
C ARG A 127 -18.72 18.89 8.15
N TYR A 128 -18.09 18.38 7.10
CA TYR A 128 -18.39 17.05 6.55
C TYR A 128 -17.84 15.90 7.43
N GLY A 129 -16.98 16.19 8.41
CA GLY A 129 -16.35 15.18 9.27
C GLY A 129 -15.27 14.37 8.56
N ALA A 130 -14.72 14.88 7.46
CA ALA A 130 -13.66 14.23 6.68
C ALA A 130 -12.25 14.56 7.22
N ALA A 131 -11.29 13.68 6.93
CA ALA A 131 -9.87 14.00 7.05
C ALA A 131 -9.36 14.70 5.77
N THR A 132 -8.17 15.27 5.80
CA THR A 132 -7.60 15.94 4.62
C THR A 132 -6.12 15.71 4.45
N VAL A 133 -5.72 15.49 3.20
CA VAL A 133 -4.36 15.66 2.72
C VAL A 133 -4.07 17.15 2.57
N VAL A 134 -2.92 17.58 3.06
CA VAL A 134 -2.40 18.95 2.97
C VAL A 134 -1.09 18.90 2.19
N MET A 135 -1.12 19.41 0.95
CA MET A 135 0.07 19.46 0.11
C MET A 135 1.03 20.52 0.63
N ALA A 136 2.33 20.21 0.58
CA ALA A 136 3.39 21.20 0.80
C ALA A 136 3.50 22.15 -0.43
N PHE A 137 2.47 22.97 -0.63
CA PHE A 137 2.36 23.99 -1.68
C PHE A 137 1.79 25.27 -1.05
N ASP A 138 2.51 26.37 -1.14
CA ASP A 138 2.07 27.69 -0.68
C ASP A 138 2.03 28.74 -1.81
N GLU A 139 1.80 30.00 -1.45
CA GLU A 139 1.70 31.13 -2.39
C GLU A 139 2.99 31.33 -3.21
N LYS A 140 4.11 30.72 -2.82
CA LYS A 140 5.41 30.80 -3.50
C LYS A 140 5.70 29.58 -4.38
N GLY A 141 4.84 28.56 -4.38
CA GLY A 141 5.01 27.35 -5.19
C GLY A 141 5.08 26.05 -4.39
N GLN A 142 5.49 24.98 -5.07
CA GLN A 142 5.68 23.66 -4.46
C GLN A 142 6.96 23.62 -3.62
N ALA A 143 6.92 22.88 -2.52
CA ALA A 143 8.08 22.65 -1.67
C ALA A 143 8.97 21.54 -2.23
N ASP A 144 10.14 21.91 -2.73
CA ASP A 144 11.16 21.05 -3.31
C ASP A 144 12.28 20.69 -2.32
N THR A 145 12.67 21.60 -1.41
CA THR A 145 13.69 21.36 -0.38
C THR A 145 13.13 20.93 0.98
N LEU A 146 13.95 20.26 1.80
CA LEU A 146 13.61 19.87 3.18
C LEU A 146 12.96 21.00 4.00
N ASP A 147 13.61 22.16 4.06
CA ASP A 147 13.13 23.28 4.88
C ASP A 147 11.81 23.84 4.35
N ARG A 148 11.69 23.97 3.02
CA ARG A 148 10.43 24.40 2.40
C ARG A 148 9.29 23.43 2.71
N LYS A 149 9.54 22.12 2.67
CA LYS A 149 8.55 21.07 2.96
C LYS A 149 8.07 21.19 4.41
N TYR A 150 8.99 21.28 5.36
CA TYR A 150 8.67 21.40 6.77
C TYR A 150 7.96 22.72 7.10
N ASP A 151 8.45 23.85 6.61
CA ASP A 151 7.90 25.18 6.92
C ASP A 151 6.43 25.31 6.49
N ILE A 152 6.09 24.77 5.32
CA ILE A 152 4.70 24.79 4.82
C ILE A 152 3.81 23.87 5.65
N CYS A 153 4.29 22.67 6.02
CA CYS A 153 3.55 21.75 6.87
C CYS A 153 3.33 22.35 8.27
N GLU A 154 4.35 22.95 8.87
CA GLU A 154 4.27 23.59 10.19
C GLU A 154 3.30 24.78 10.19
N ARG A 155 3.37 25.65 9.16
CA ARG A 155 2.42 26.76 8.98
C ARG A 155 1.00 26.25 8.84
N SER A 156 0.79 25.24 7.99
CA SER A 156 -0.52 24.65 7.74
C SER A 156 -1.08 23.99 9.02
N TYR A 157 -0.25 23.28 9.78
CA TYR A 157 -0.60 22.68 11.06
C TYR A 157 -1.12 23.73 12.05
N LYS A 158 -0.38 24.84 12.22
CA LYS A 158 -0.78 25.95 13.11
C LYS A 158 -2.11 26.56 12.66
N ILE A 159 -2.30 26.82 11.36
CA ILE A 159 -3.56 27.36 10.84
C ILE A 159 -4.73 26.40 11.10
N LEU A 160 -4.56 25.12 10.78
CA LEU A 160 -5.62 24.12 10.95
C LEU A 160 -5.98 23.92 12.43
N THR A 161 -4.99 23.75 13.30
CA THR A 161 -5.24 23.44 14.72
C THR A 161 -5.66 24.67 15.52
N GLU A 162 -5.04 25.83 15.31
CA GLU A 162 -5.28 27.02 16.15
C GLU A 162 -6.40 27.91 15.61
N LYS A 163 -6.55 28.05 14.28
CA LYS A 163 -7.57 28.95 13.68
C LYS A 163 -8.85 28.22 13.27
N VAL A 164 -8.76 26.99 12.78
CA VAL A 164 -9.92 26.18 12.36
C VAL A 164 -10.40 25.25 13.49
N GLY A 165 -9.51 24.90 14.42
CA GLY A 165 -9.76 23.87 15.42
C GLY A 165 -9.91 22.48 14.80
N PHE A 166 -9.19 22.21 13.71
CA PHE A 166 -9.20 20.93 13.00
C PHE A 166 -8.49 19.87 13.86
N PRO A 167 -9.04 18.65 14.03
CA PRO A 167 -8.37 17.59 14.77
C PRO A 167 -7.02 17.23 14.12
N PRO A 168 -5.89 17.27 14.83
CA PRO A 168 -4.59 17.01 14.23
C PRO A 168 -4.43 15.57 13.71
N GLU A 169 -5.13 14.60 14.30
CA GLU A 169 -5.20 13.21 13.82
C GLU A 169 -5.91 13.06 12.45
N ASP A 170 -6.62 14.10 11.99
CA ASP A 170 -7.28 14.13 10.68
C ASP A 170 -6.47 14.89 9.62
N ILE A 171 -5.25 15.31 9.96
CA ILE A 171 -4.33 16.01 9.06
C ILE A 171 -3.31 15.01 8.52
N ILE A 172 -3.26 14.86 7.20
CA ILE A 172 -2.29 14.05 6.49
C ILE A 172 -1.41 15.00 5.68
N PHE A 173 -0.14 15.16 6.04
CA PHE A 173 0.76 15.97 5.22
C PHE A 173 1.28 15.18 4.02
N ASP A 174 1.30 15.81 2.85
CA ASP A 174 2.05 15.34 1.68
C ASP A 174 3.21 16.32 1.41
N PRO A 175 4.45 15.97 1.83
CA PRO A 175 5.65 16.75 1.57
C PRO A 175 6.10 16.78 0.10
N ASN A 176 5.31 16.28 -0.85
CA ASN A 176 5.59 16.10 -2.27
C ASN A 176 6.70 15.08 -2.55
N ILE A 177 6.31 13.91 -3.05
CA ILE A 177 7.23 12.96 -3.68
C ILE A 177 7.47 13.37 -5.13
N PHE A 178 8.71 13.75 -5.45
CA PHE A 178 9.13 14.09 -6.81
C PHE A 178 9.99 12.98 -7.44
N ALA A 179 10.10 13.03 -8.77
CA ALA A 179 10.95 12.13 -9.52
C ALA A 179 12.43 12.40 -9.23
N VAL A 180 13.20 11.33 -9.01
CA VAL A 180 14.67 11.36 -8.93
C VAL A 180 15.27 10.74 -10.18
N ALA A 181 16.61 10.79 -10.31
CA ALA A 181 17.32 10.27 -11.47
C ALA A 181 16.81 10.83 -12.81
N THR A 182 16.46 12.13 -12.82
CA THR A 182 15.93 12.81 -14.01
C THR A 182 17.02 13.35 -14.94
N GLY A 183 18.29 13.22 -14.54
CA GLY A 183 19.43 13.86 -15.21
C GLY A 183 19.64 15.34 -14.86
N ILE A 184 18.92 15.85 -13.86
CA ILE A 184 19.03 17.23 -13.35
C ILE A 184 19.55 17.14 -11.92
N GLU A 185 20.68 17.80 -11.63
CA GLU A 185 21.39 17.66 -10.35
C GLU A 185 20.55 18.12 -9.17
N GLU A 186 19.76 19.19 -9.35
CA GLU A 186 18.86 19.77 -8.38
C GLU A 186 17.78 18.77 -7.90
N HIS A 187 17.46 17.75 -8.71
CA HIS A 187 16.45 16.74 -8.39
C HIS A 187 17.01 15.53 -7.63
N ASN A 188 18.35 15.39 -7.54
CA ASN A 188 18.98 14.21 -6.93
C ASN A 188 18.61 14.05 -5.45
N ASN A 189 18.38 15.15 -4.74
CA ASN A 189 18.13 15.14 -3.31
C ASN A 189 16.65 14.97 -2.92
N TYR A 190 15.71 14.99 -3.88
CA TYR A 190 14.27 14.97 -3.57
C TYR A 190 13.81 13.78 -2.73
N GLY A 191 14.43 12.60 -2.90
CA GLY A 191 14.16 11.42 -2.07
C GLY A 191 14.56 11.64 -0.61
N VAL A 192 15.77 12.17 -0.39
CA VAL A 192 16.29 12.51 0.94
C VAL A 192 15.47 13.62 1.59
N ASP A 193 15.16 14.68 0.84
CA ASP A 193 14.38 15.82 1.34
C ASP A 193 13.00 15.39 1.83
N PHE A 194 12.33 14.46 1.14
CA PHE A 194 11.07 13.90 1.61
C PHE A 194 11.23 13.07 2.90
N ILE A 195 12.23 12.19 2.95
CA ILE A 195 12.48 11.32 4.12
C ILE A 195 12.82 12.15 5.36
N GLU A 196 13.67 13.17 5.22
CA GLU A 196 14.02 14.06 6.32
C GLU A 196 12.85 14.96 6.72
N ALA A 197 12.03 15.43 5.76
CA ALA A 197 10.83 16.22 6.07
C ALA A 197 9.81 15.39 6.84
N THR A 198 9.64 14.11 6.47
CA THR A 198 8.80 13.15 7.19
C THR A 198 9.25 13.02 8.64
N ARG A 199 10.55 12.87 8.90
CA ARG A 199 11.09 12.81 10.26
C ARG A 199 10.84 14.09 11.04
N LYS A 200 11.11 15.26 10.45
CA LYS A 200 10.85 16.55 11.11
C LYS A 200 9.36 16.74 11.41
N ILE A 201 8.46 16.39 10.48
CA ILE A 201 7.01 16.49 10.69
C ILE A 201 6.58 15.59 11.84
N THR A 202 6.98 14.32 11.83
CA THR A 202 6.54 13.34 12.84
C THR A 202 7.10 13.62 14.23
N ASP A 203 8.31 14.18 14.33
CA ASP A 203 8.93 14.55 15.61
C ASP A 203 8.34 15.85 16.21
N ASN A 204 7.85 16.78 15.38
CA ASN A 204 7.49 18.13 15.83
C ASN A 204 5.99 18.47 15.72
N LEU A 205 5.24 17.80 14.85
CA LEU A 205 3.81 18.02 14.62
C LEU A 205 3.04 16.83 15.18
N PRO A 206 2.52 16.92 16.43
CA PRO A 206 1.92 15.78 17.08
C PRO A 206 0.62 15.37 16.40
N TYR A 207 0.36 14.07 16.46
CA TYR A 207 -0.84 13.40 15.99
C TYR A 207 -1.07 13.30 14.48
N CYS A 208 -0.53 14.21 13.66
CA CYS A 208 -0.71 14.17 12.22
C CYS A 208 -0.05 12.95 11.56
N HIS A 209 -0.41 12.73 10.30
CA HIS A 209 0.06 11.65 9.44
C HIS A 209 0.93 12.19 8.31
N VAL A 210 1.74 11.34 7.68
CA VAL A 210 2.54 11.68 6.50
C VAL A 210 2.28 10.67 5.38
N SER A 211 1.92 11.19 4.22
CA SER A 211 1.63 10.43 3.00
C SER A 211 2.41 10.97 1.79
N GLY A 212 2.24 10.30 0.65
CA GLY A 212 2.70 10.78 -0.64
C GLY A 212 2.40 9.80 -1.78
N GLY A 213 2.38 10.32 -3.00
CA GLY A 213 2.31 9.55 -4.25
C GLY A 213 3.61 8.79 -4.55
N VAL A 214 3.76 7.57 -4.06
CA VAL A 214 5.01 6.80 -4.12
C VAL A 214 5.46 6.55 -5.56
N SER A 215 4.50 6.29 -6.46
CA SER A 215 4.77 6.06 -7.88
C SER A 215 5.53 7.20 -8.58
N ASN A 216 5.46 8.43 -8.04
CA ASN A 216 6.13 9.62 -8.60
C ASN A 216 7.66 9.54 -8.49
N VAL A 217 8.21 8.90 -7.45
CA VAL A 217 9.67 8.80 -7.25
C VAL A 217 10.38 8.11 -8.42
N SER A 218 9.64 7.21 -9.09
CA SER A 218 10.12 6.33 -10.14
C SER A 218 9.80 6.80 -11.57
N PHE A 219 9.31 8.03 -11.74
CA PHE A 219 8.77 8.50 -13.02
C PHE A 219 9.79 8.42 -14.17
N SER A 220 11.07 8.66 -13.88
CA SER A 220 12.19 8.59 -14.83
C SER A 220 12.38 7.20 -15.46
N PHE A 221 11.82 6.15 -14.83
CA PHE A 221 11.92 4.75 -15.27
C PHE A 221 10.59 4.19 -15.78
N ARG A 222 9.67 5.05 -16.25
CA ARG A 222 8.43 4.61 -16.92
C ARG A 222 8.75 3.62 -18.05
N GLY A 223 8.02 2.50 -18.07
CA GLY A 223 8.26 1.39 -18.99
C GLY A 223 9.19 0.30 -18.43
N ASN A 224 9.85 0.52 -17.29
CA ASN A 224 10.67 -0.48 -16.61
C ASN A 224 10.10 -0.80 -15.22
N ASN A 225 9.01 -1.58 -15.18
CA ASN A 225 8.31 -1.89 -13.93
C ASN A 225 9.21 -2.54 -12.86
N PRO A 226 10.10 -3.51 -13.17
CA PRO A 226 10.97 -4.10 -12.15
C PRO A 226 11.84 -3.07 -11.42
N VAL A 227 12.41 -2.08 -12.14
CA VAL A 227 13.18 -1.01 -11.52
C VAL A 227 12.28 -0.09 -10.69
N ARG A 228 11.10 0.26 -11.21
CA ARG A 228 10.14 1.11 -10.48
C ARG A 228 9.70 0.49 -9.17
N GLU A 229 9.36 -0.80 -9.17
CA GLU A 229 8.94 -1.52 -7.96
C GLU A 229 10.07 -1.61 -6.92
N ALA A 230 11.32 -1.79 -7.37
CA ALA A 230 12.48 -1.73 -6.49
C ALA A 230 12.65 -0.34 -5.88
N MET A 231 12.49 0.73 -6.67
CA MET A 231 12.51 2.12 -6.18
C MET A 231 11.42 2.38 -5.15
N HIS A 232 10.18 1.93 -5.39
CA HIS A 232 9.08 2.09 -4.43
C HIS A 232 9.40 1.40 -3.11
N SER A 233 9.88 0.15 -3.18
CA SER A 233 10.16 -0.67 -2.01
C SER A 233 11.29 -0.10 -1.16
N VAL A 234 12.39 0.36 -1.79
CA VAL A 234 13.51 1.03 -1.10
C VAL A 234 13.07 2.37 -0.51
N PHE A 235 12.34 3.19 -1.27
CA PHE A 235 11.84 4.47 -0.79
C PHE A 235 10.96 4.30 0.45
N LEU A 236 9.97 3.40 0.38
CA LEU A 236 9.07 3.12 1.50
C LEU A 236 9.80 2.56 2.71
N TYR A 237 10.77 1.65 2.52
CA TYR A 237 11.56 1.12 3.62
C TYR A 237 12.21 2.24 4.46
N HIS A 238 12.82 3.23 3.80
CA HIS A 238 13.45 4.36 4.50
C HIS A 238 12.44 5.41 5.00
N ALA A 239 11.40 5.72 4.22
CA ALA A 239 10.39 6.71 4.59
C ALA A 239 9.56 6.26 5.80
N ILE A 240 9.21 4.98 5.89
CA ILE A 240 8.47 4.41 7.03
C ILE A 240 9.32 4.44 8.30
N GLN A 241 10.62 4.14 8.20
CA GLN A 241 11.55 4.29 9.33
C GLN A 241 11.68 5.74 9.80
N ALA A 242 11.51 6.71 8.88
CA ALA A 242 11.45 8.13 9.20
C ALA A 242 10.09 8.59 9.75
N GLY A 243 9.07 7.73 9.74
CA GLY A 243 7.75 7.99 10.32
C GLY A 243 6.60 8.14 9.32
N MET A 244 6.82 7.88 8.02
CA MET A 244 5.74 7.81 7.03
C MET A 244 4.79 6.67 7.39
N ASP A 245 3.49 6.96 7.48
CA ASP A 245 2.50 6.01 7.95
C ASP A 245 1.36 5.75 6.97
N MET A 246 1.30 6.49 5.86
CA MET A 246 0.38 6.26 4.75
C MET A 246 1.11 6.43 3.41
N GLY A 247 0.61 5.84 2.33
CA GLY A 247 1.13 6.14 0.99
C GLY A 247 0.18 5.71 -0.12
N ILE A 248 0.14 6.53 -1.18
CA ILE A 248 -0.60 6.22 -2.41
C ILE A 248 0.30 5.32 -3.27
N VAL A 249 -0.09 4.06 -3.39
CA VAL A 249 0.70 2.96 -3.94
C VAL A 249 -0.14 2.05 -4.81
N ASN A 250 0.54 1.33 -5.71
CA ASN A 250 -0.04 0.14 -6.32
C ASN A 250 0.11 -1.06 -5.37
N ALA A 251 -0.90 -1.30 -4.53
CA ALA A 251 -0.89 -2.37 -3.52
C ALA A 251 -0.58 -3.77 -4.09
N GLY A 252 -0.87 -4.00 -5.38
CA GLY A 252 -0.60 -5.28 -6.05
C GLY A 252 0.86 -5.51 -6.44
N MET A 253 1.67 -4.46 -6.61
CA MET A 253 2.99 -4.49 -7.28
C MET A 253 4.15 -4.10 -6.35
N MET A 254 4.06 -4.34 -5.04
CA MET A 254 5.20 -4.09 -4.14
C MET A 254 6.08 -5.33 -3.97
N THR A 255 7.36 -5.17 -4.31
CA THR A 255 8.40 -6.18 -4.06
C THR A 255 8.82 -6.13 -2.58
N VAL A 256 9.19 -7.27 -2.00
CA VAL A 256 9.73 -7.32 -0.63
C VAL A 256 11.16 -6.78 -0.65
N TYR A 257 11.50 -5.84 0.24
CA TYR A 257 12.79 -5.14 0.19
C TYR A 257 14.02 -6.08 0.24
N SER A 258 13.94 -7.17 1.02
CA SER A 258 15.02 -8.17 1.11
C SER A 258 15.18 -9.05 -0.12
N GLU A 259 14.12 -9.17 -0.93
CA GLU A 259 14.08 -9.99 -2.13
C GLU A 259 14.56 -9.24 -3.39
N ILE A 260 14.81 -7.93 -3.28
CA ILE A 260 15.40 -7.15 -4.37
C ILE A 260 16.84 -7.66 -4.59
N PRO A 261 17.25 -7.98 -5.84
CA PRO A 261 18.62 -8.38 -6.13
C PRO A 261 19.63 -7.37 -5.56
N ALA A 262 20.68 -7.86 -4.89
CA ALA A 262 21.59 -7.01 -4.12
C ALA A 262 22.19 -5.85 -4.94
N GLU A 263 22.61 -6.11 -6.19
CA GLU A 263 23.12 -5.09 -7.11
C GLU A 263 22.05 -4.02 -7.38
N LEU A 264 20.82 -4.42 -7.71
CA LEU A 264 19.72 -3.48 -7.99
C LEU A 264 19.35 -2.67 -6.75
N ARG A 265 19.27 -3.31 -5.58
CA ARG A 265 18.97 -2.65 -4.31
C ARG A 265 20.01 -1.59 -3.98
N GLU A 266 21.30 -1.91 -4.12
CA GLU A 266 22.38 -0.94 -3.88
C GLU A 266 22.26 0.27 -4.81
N ARG A 267 22.03 0.06 -6.11
CA ARG A 267 21.91 1.19 -7.07
C ARG A 267 20.68 2.04 -6.83
N VAL A 268 19.56 1.40 -6.46
CA VAL A 268 18.34 2.12 -6.10
C VAL A 268 18.54 2.92 -4.82
N GLU A 269 19.16 2.36 -3.79
CA GLU A 269 19.49 3.09 -2.56
C GLU A 269 20.45 4.26 -2.82
N ASP A 270 21.45 4.08 -3.69
CA ASP A 270 22.37 5.15 -4.09
C ASP A 270 21.59 6.36 -4.65
N VAL A 271 20.57 6.10 -5.48
CA VAL A 271 19.70 7.13 -6.08
C VAL A 271 18.74 7.73 -5.06
N ILE A 272 17.99 6.91 -4.33
CA ILE A 272 16.95 7.37 -3.39
C ILE A 272 17.56 8.17 -2.24
N LEU A 273 18.70 7.73 -1.72
CA LEU A 273 19.39 8.35 -0.59
C LEU A 273 20.50 9.31 -1.02
N ASN A 274 20.65 9.56 -2.33
CA ASN A 274 21.66 10.45 -2.89
C ASN A 274 23.08 10.19 -2.32
N ARG A 275 23.50 8.92 -2.23
CA ARG A 275 24.75 8.53 -1.52
C ARG A 275 26.02 8.86 -2.31
N ARG A 276 25.87 9.13 -3.61
CA ARG A 276 26.97 9.32 -4.55
C ARG A 276 26.51 10.09 -5.80
N ASN A 277 27.43 10.84 -6.39
CA ASN A 277 27.12 11.73 -7.52
C ASN A 277 26.81 10.97 -8.83
N ASP A 278 27.38 9.79 -9.03
CA ASP A 278 27.18 8.93 -10.22
C ASP A 278 26.05 7.90 -10.03
N ALA A 279 25.17 8.08 -9.03
CA ALA A 279 24.08 7.14 -8.72
C ALA A 279 23.13 6.91 -9.90
N THR A 280 22.74 7.99 -10.58
CA THR A 280 21.81 7.96 -11.72
C THR A 280 22.37 7.13 -12.87
N ASP A 281 23.61 7.41 -13.29
CA ASP A 281 24.28 6.70 -14.39
C ASP A 281 24.42 5.21 -14.07
N ARG A 282 24.84 4.91 -12.84
CA ARG A 282 24.98 3.55 -12.33
C ARG A 282 23.68 2.75 -12.31
N LEU A 283 22.56 3.39 -12.03
CA LEU A 283 21.26 2.73 -12.08
C LEU A 283 20.82 2.51 -13.53
N LEU A 284 21.05 3.48 -14.42
CA LEU A 284 20.75 3.36 -15.85
C LEU A 284 21.53 2.22 -16.53
N GLU A 285 22.82 2.04 -16.19
CA GLU A 285 23.67 0.96 -16.69
C GLU A 285 23.06 -0.43 -16.46
N ILE A 286 22.43 -0.63 -15.30
CA ILE A 286 21.82 -1.92 -14.95
C ILE A 286 20.34 -1.98 -15.30
N ALA A 287 19.66 -0.83 -15.41
CA ALA A 287 18.22 -0.77 -15.68
C ALA A 287 17.85 -1.49 -16.98
N GLU A 288 18.69 -1.40 -18.02
CA GLU A 288 18.48 -2.10 -19.29
C GLU A 288 18.46 -3.63 -19.11
N LYS A 289 19.22 -4.20 -18.16
CA LYS A 289 19.16 -5.65 -17.84
C LYS A 289 17.79 -6.08 -17.32
N TYR A 290 17.06 -5.16 -16.70
CA TYR A 290 15.73 -5.39 -16.13
C TYR A 290 14.60 -4.95 -17.08
N LYS A 291 14.95 -4.40 -18.24
CA LYS A 291 14.04 -3.97 -19.29
C LYS A 291 13.64 -5.19 -20.12
N GLY A 292 12.83 -6.06 -19.51
CA GLY A 292 12.24 -7.25 -20.13
C GLY A 292 10.80 -6.99 -20.58
N GLU A 293 10.44 -7.56 -21.72
CA GLU A 293 9.37 -7.18 -22.65
C GLU A 293 8.00 -6.89 -22.01
N ALA A 294 7.43 -5.74 -22.38
CA ALA A 294 6.02 -5.47 -22.20
C ALA A 294 5.20 -6.46 -23.05
N GLY A 295 4.89 -7.63 -22.51
CA GLY A 295 3.96 -8.58 -23.14
C GLY A 295 4.39 -10.04 -23.18
N GLU A 296 5.64 -10.40 -22.87
CA GLU A 296 5.93 -11.80 -22.57
C GLU A 296 5.58 -12.04 -21.10
N GLU A 297 4.66 -12.98 -20.85
CA GLU A 297 4.67 -13.73 -19.60
C GLU A 297 6.13 -14.12 -19.38
N LYS A 298 6.81 -13.47 -18.43
CA LYS A 298 8.02 -14.05 -17.85
C LYS A 298 7.60 -15.47 -17.56
N LYS A 299 8.14 -16.44 -18.30
CA LYS A 299 8.13 -17.83 -17.87
C LYS A 299 8.50 -17.74 -16.41
N GLU A 300 7.55 -18.04 -15.53
CA GLU A 300 7.81 -18.00 -14.11
C GLU A 300 9.16 -18.67 -13.93
N ASP A 301 10.08 -18.00 -13.25
CA ASP A 301 11.38 -18.59 -12.98
C ASP A 301 11.11 -19.75 -12.00
N LEU A 302 10.74 -20.91 -12.54
CA LEU A 302 10.32 -22.09 -11.80
C LEU A 302 11.54 -22.83 -11.24
N GLU A 303 12.74 -22.23 -11.19
CA GLU A 303 13.90 -22.82 -10.51
C GLU A 303 13.58 -23.12 -9.03
N TRP A 304 12.78 -22.28 -8.37
CA TRP A 304 12.31 -22.56 -7.00
C TRP A 304 11.45 -23.83 -6.93
N ARG A 305 10.83 -24.28 -8.03
CA ARG A 305 10.08 -25.54 -8.07
C ARG A 305 10.96 -26.79 -7.94
N LYS A 306 12.26 -26.68 -8.19
CA LYS A 306 13.23 -27.79 -8.03
C LYS A 306 13.63 -28.03 -6.57
N ARG A 307 13.23 -27.13 -5.65
CA ARG A 307 13.47 -27.21 -4.21
C ARG A 307 12.55 -28.21 -3.53
N SER A 308 12.80 -28.50 -2.25
CA SER A 308 11.93 -29.40 -1.48
C SER A 308 10.53 -28.81 -1.27
N ALA A 309 9.51 -29.66 -1.03
CA ALA A 309 8.15 -29.19 -0.75
C ALA A 309 8.11 -28.14 0.38
N GLU A 310 8.90 -28.33 1.44
CA GLU A 310 9.00 -27.42 2.58
C GLU A 310 9.54 -26.04 2.18
N GLU A 311 10.58 -26.02 1.34
CA GLU A 311 11.17 -24.78 0.80
C GLU A 311 10.21 -24.09 -0.17
N ARG A 312 9.46 -24.86 -0.96
CA ARG A 312 8.45 -24.34 -1.89
C ARG A 312 7.25 -23.73 -1.17
N LEU A 313 6.76 -24.38 -0.12
CA LEU A 313 5.72 -23.84 0.76
C LEU A 313 6.16 -22.52 1.40
N SER A 314 7.39 -22.47 1.94
CA SER A 314 7.96 -21.25 2.51
C SER A 314 8.09 -20.14 1.46
N HIS A 315 8.58 -20.46 0.26
CA HIS A 315 8.68 -19.51 -0.84
C HIS A 315 7.31 -18.97 -1.26
N ALA A 316 6.31 -19.84 -1.41
CA ALA A 316 4.96 -19.47 -1.79
C ALA A 316 4.32 -18.54 -0.75
N LEU A 317 4.55 -18.78 0.55
CA LEU A 317 4.09 -17.90 1.62
C LEU A 317 4.74 -16.52 1.54
N VAL A 318 6.08 -16.44 1.46
CA VAL A 318 6.81 -15.15 1.41
C VAL A 318 6.44 -14.34 0.15
N LYS A 319 6.22 -15.01 -0.98
CA LYS A 319 5.87 -14.36 -2.26
C LYS A 319 4.37 -14.16 -2.48
N GLY A 320 3.52 -14.78 -1.66
CA GLY A 320 2.06 -14.73 -1.82
C GLY A 320 1.55 -15.49 -3.07
N ILE A 321 2.16 -16.63 -3.41
CA ILE A 321 1.82 -17.45 -4.59
C ILE A 321 0.78 -18.51 -4.21
N THR A 322 -0.37 -18.50 -4.87
CA THR A 322 -1.46 -19.47 -4.64
C THR A 322 -1.47 -20.64 -5.64
N THR A 323 -0.86 -20.48 -6.82
CA THR A 323 -1.01 -21.39 -7.96
C THR A 323 -0.64 -22.86 -7.68
N PHE A 324 0.42 -23.10 -6.89
CA PHE A 324 0.96 -24.45 -6.65
C PHE A 324 0.74 -24.95 -5.23
N ILE A 325 0.04 -24.17 -4.40
CA ILE A 325 0.05 -24.38 -2.94
C ILE A 325 -0.56 -25.73 -2.54
N GLU A 326 -1.63 -26.16 -3.20
CA GLU A 326 -2.30 -27.43 -2.90
C GLU A 326 -1.41 -28.63 -3.25
N ALA A 327 -0.75 -28.60 -4.40
CA ALA A 327 0.15 -29.66 -4.83
C ALA A 327 1.39 -29.78 -3.91
N ASP A 328 1.95 -28.64 -3.50
CA ASP A 328 3.07 -28.63 -2.54
C ASP A 328 2.64 -29.09 -1.14
N THR A 329 1.43 -28.71 -0.73
CA THR A 329 0.86 -29.10 0.55
C THR A 329 0.60 -30.61 0.59
N GLU A 330 0.14 -31.20 -0.50
CA GLU A 330 -0.02 -32.66 -0.62
C GLU A 330 1.32 -33.40 -0.58
N GLU A 331 2.33 -32.92 -1.32
CA GLU A 331 3.65 -33.54 -1.28
C GLU A 331 4.25 -33.47 0.13
N ALA A 332 4.10 -32.34 0.83
CA ALA A 332 4.49 -32.23 2.22
C ALA A 332 3.67 -33.19 3.11
N ARG A 333 2.33 -33.22 2.97
CA ARG A 333 1.45 -34.10 3.76
C ARG A 333 1.85 -35.57 3.69
N GLN A 334 2.32 -36.04 2.53
CA GLN A 334 2.79 -37.42 2.37
C GLN A 334 4.12 -37.72 3.09
N LYS A 335 4.90 -36.69 3.46
CA LYS A 335 6.18 -36.81 4.17
C LYS A 335 6.04 -36.78 5.69
N PHE A 336 4.90 -36.31 6.21
CA PHE A 336 4.64 -36.20 7.65
C PHE A 336 3.60 -37.24 8.09
N ASP A 337 3.70 -37.69 9.34
CA ASP A 337 2.80 -38.71 9.88
C ASP A 337 1.40 -38.15 10.12
N ARG A 338 1.32 -36.85 10.46
CA ARG A 338 0.07 -36.14 10.72
C ARG A 338 -0.05 -34.92 9.81
N PRO A 339 -1.20 -34.71 9.13
CA PRO A 339 -1.41 -33.49 8.34
C PRO A 339 -1.21 -32.19 9.14
N LEU A 340 -1.45 -32.22 10.46
CA LEU A 340 -1.21 -31.08 11.35
C LEU A 340 0.28 -30.66 11.41
N GLU A 341 1.22 -31.60 11.24
CA GLU A 341 2.65 -31.32 11.26
C GLU A 341 3.10 -30.50 10.05
N VAL A 342 2.36 -30.54 8.93
CA VAL A 342 2.59 -29.65 7.78
C VAL A 342 2.27 -28.20 8.15
N ILE A 343 1.23 -28.00 8.97
CA ILE A 343 0.85 -26.68 9.48
C ILE A 343 1.90 -26.20 10.47
N GLU A 344 2.19 -26.98 11.50
CA GLU A 344 3.12 -26.62 12.58
C GLU A 344 4.59 -26.55 12.13
N GLY A 345 4.94 -27.24 11.06
CA GLY A 345 6.29 -27.28 10.47
C GLY A 345 6.46 -26.28 9.33
N PRO A 346 6.44 -26.72 8.05
CA PRO A 346 6.84 -25.89 6.91
C PRO A 346 5.97 -24.64 6.72
N LEU A 347 4.67 -24.71 6.97
CA LEU A 347 3.78 -23.55 6.82
C LEU A 347 4.04 -22.49 7.90
N MET A 348 4.15 -22.90 9.17
CA MET A 348 4.52 -21.99 10.27
C MET A 348 5.94 -21.44 10.11
N ALA A 349 6.89 -22.23 9.59
CA ALA A 349 8.24 -21.74 9.28
C ALA A 349 8.21 -20.60 8.25
N GLY A 350 7.43 -20.75 7.17
CA GLY A 350 7.21 -19.67 6.21
C GLY A 350 6.53 -18.45 6.82
N MET A 351 5.52 -18.64 7.68
CA MET A 351 4.85 -17.54 8.37
C MET A 351 5.75 -16.80 9.38
N ASN A 352 6.69 -17.50 10.01
CA ASN A 352 7.70 -16.86 10.89
C ASN A 352 8.60 -15.92 10.07
N ILE A 353 9.04 -16.33 8.88
CA ILE A 353 9.81 -15.47 7.98
C ILE A 353 8.98 -14.23 7.59
N VAL A 354 7.71 -14.41 7.24
CA VAL A 354 6.78 -13.29 6.97
C VAL A 354 6.68 -12.34 8.18
N GLY A 355 6.58 -12.89 9.39
CA GLY A 355 6.56 -12.13 10.64
C GLY A 355 7.84 -11.32 10.87
N ASP A 356 9.01 -11.92 10.65
CA ASP A 356 10.31 -11.25 10.79
C ASP A 356 10.49 -10.13 9.75
N LEU A 357 10.08 -10.37 8.50
CA LEU A 357 10.12 -9.38 7.44
C LEU A 357 9.16 -8.21 7.70
N PHE A 358 7.96 -8.49 8.22
CA PHE A 358 7.01 -7.45 8.60
C PHE A 358 7.50 -6.65 9.82
N GLY A 359 8.02 -7.33 10.85
CA GLY A 359 8.56 -6.70 12.05
C GLY A 359 9.80 -5.84 11.80
N SER A 360 10.60 -6.19 10.79
CA SER A 360 11.76 -5.39 10.33
C SER A 360 11.39 -4.27 9.34
N GLY A 361 10.12 -4.16 8.94
CA GLY A 361 9.64 -3.17 7.96
C GLY A 361 10.04 -3.47 6.51
N GLN A 362 10.59 -4.65 6.22
CA GLN A 362 10.97 -5.08 4.86
C GLN A 362 9.77 -5.61 4.06
N MET A 363 8.68 -5.96 4.75
CA MET A 363 7.40 -6.37 4.19
C MET A 363 6.27 -5.50 4.74
N PHE A 364 5.27 -5.21 3.92
CA PHE A 364 4.12 -4.36 4.24
C PHE A 364 2.83 -5.17 4.39
N LEU A 365 1.80 -4.59 5.02
CA LEU A 365 0.53 -5.29 5.27
C LEU A 365 -0.08 -5.96 4.02
N PRO A 366 -0.11 -5.36 2.82
CA PRO A 366 -0.62 -6.00 1.61
C PRO A 366 0.07 -7.32 1.28
N GLN A 367 1.39 -7.38 1.49
CA GLN A 367 2.19 -8.58 1.27
C GLN A 367 1.85 -9.64 2.33
N VAL A 368 1.71 -9.24 3.60
CA VAL A 368 1.27 -10.14 4.68
C VAL A 368 -0.13 -10.70 4.43
N VAL A 369 -1.06 -9.88 3.92
CA VAL A 369 -2.42 -10.33 3.55
C VAL A 369 -2.36 -11.37 2.43
N LYS A 370 -1.49 -11.17 1.42
CA LYS A 370 -1.27 -12.18 0.38
C LYS A 370 -0.70 -13.48 0.97
N SER A 371 0.30 -13.41 1.85
CA SER A 371 0.84 -14.59 2.56
C SER A 371 -0.24 -15.33 3.36
N ALA A 372 -1.11 -14.59 4.07
CA ALA A 372 -2.22 -15.16 4.82
C ALA A 372 -3.24 -15.89 3.91
N ARG A 373 -3.49 -15.39 2.69
CA ARG A 373 -4.34 -16.09 1.71
C ARG A 373 -3.72 -17.43 1.28
N VAL A 374 -2.42 -17.46 1.02
CA VAL A 374 -1.68 -18.70 0.71
C VAL A 374 -1.77 -19.69 1.86
N MET A 375 -1.54 -19.23 3.10
CA MET A 375 -1.68 -20.03 4.31
C MET A 375 -3.10 -20.62 4.44
N LYS A 376 -4.13 -19.79 4.24
CA LYS A 376 -5.53 -20.22 4.32
C LYS A 376 -5.86 -21.30 3.30
N GLN A 377 -5.37 -21.17 2.07
CA GLN A 377 -5.60 -22.18 1.02
C GLN A 377 -4.89 -23.50 1.34
N ALA A 378 -3.64 -23.46 1.82
CA ALA A 378 -2.91 -24.65 2.25
C ALA A 378 -3.62 -25.37 3.40
N VAL A 379 -4.06 -24.63 4.42
CA VAL A 379 -4.80 -25.21 5.55
C VAL A 379 -6.14 -25.78 5.09
N ALA A 380 -6.89 -25.07 4.24
CA ALA A 380 -8.16 -25.57 3.71
C ALA A 380 -8.01 -26.90 2.98
N TYR A 381 -6.89 -27.11 2.28
CA TYR A 381 -6.55 -28.38 1.64
C TYR A 381 -6.30 -29.51 2.66
N LEU A 382 -5.67 -29.21 3.81
CA LEU A 382 -5.35 -30.20 4.83
C LEU A 382 -6.56 -30.60 5.71
N LEU A 383 -7.56 -29.73 5.84
CA LEU A 383 -8.72 -29.94 6.73
C LEU A 383 -9.40 -31.31 6.55
N PRO A 384 -9.74 -31.79 5.33
CA PRO A 384 -10.38 -33.10 5.15
C PRO A 384 -9.53 -34.26 5.66
N PHE A 385 -8.19 -34.16 5.56
CA PHE A 385 -7.27 -35.20 6.03
C PHE A 385 -7.12 -35.18 7.56
N ILE A 386 -7.15 -33.98 8.16
CA ILE A 386 -7.15 -33.82 9.63
C ILE A 386 -8.42 -34.43 10.21
N GLU A 387 -9.58 -34.16 9.61
CA GLU A 387 -10.87 -34.71 10.05
C GLU A 387 -10.94 -36.23 9.91
N ALA A 388 -10.44 -36.79 8.80
CA ALA A 388 -10.37 -38.24 8.61
C ALA A 388 -9.49 -38.94 9.67
N GLY A 389 -8.34 -38.34 10.02
CA GLY A 389 -7.44 -38.86 11.05
C GLY A 389 -8.01 -38.81 12.48
N LYS A 390 -8.96 -37.92 12.76
CA LYS A 390 -9.67 -37.86 14.05
C LYS A 390 -10.59 -39.08 14.27
N VAL A 391 -10.97 -39.81 13.20
CA VAL A 391 -11.90 -40.96 13.28
C VAL A 391 -11.20 -42.26 13.70
N GLU A 392 -9.88 -42.39 13.49
CA GLU A 392 -9.17 -43.68 13.64
C GLU A 392 -8.32 -43.85 14.90
N GLY A 393 -8.26 -42.90 15.85
CA GLY A 393 -7.34 -43.11 16.98
C GLY A 393 -7.45 -42.26 18.24
N ASP A 394 -8.39 -41.32 18.37
CA ASP A 394 -8.38 -40.44 19.54
C ASP A 394 -9.69 -40.49 20.33
N THR A 395 -9.83 -41.55 21.13
CA THR A 395 -10.57 -41.51 22.40
C THR A 395 -9.81 -40.69 23.44
N SER A 396 -9.31 -39.50 23.06
CA SER A 396 -8.75 -38.56 24.01
C SER A 396 -9.91 -37.95 24.80
N SER A 397 -9.89 -38.17 26.12
CA SER A 397 -10.81 -37.57 27.05
C SER A 397 -10.86 -36.06 26.83
N SER A 398 -12.02 -35.54 26.44
CA SER A 398 -12.28 -34.09 26.34
C SER A 398 -11.75 -33.37 27.59
N ASN A 399 -10.80 -32.44 27.40
CA ASN A 399 -10.28 -31.53 28.44
C ASN A 399 -11.28 -30.41 28.82
N GLY A 400 -12.59 -30.63 28.61
CA GLY A 400 -13.65 -29.64 28.79
C GLY A 400 -14.15 -29.01 27.48
N LYS A 401 -15.07 -28.05 27.60
CA LYS A 401 -15.64 -27.28 26.48
C LYS A 401 -15.05 -25.87 26.47
N ILE A 402 -14.49 -25.46 25.34
CA ILE A 402 -13.95 -24.10 25.14
C ILE A 402 -14.86 -23.37 24.15
N LEU A 403 -15.29 -22.15 24.49
CA LEU A 403 -15.95 -21.24 23.56
C LEU A 403 -14.90 -20.29 23.00
N MET A 404 -14.57 -20.45 21.72
CA MET A 404 -13.72 -19.50 20.99
C MET A 404 -14.59 -18.59 20.13
N ALA A 405 -14.35 -17.29 20.22
CA ALA A 405 -14.98 -16.27 19.37
C ALA A 405 -13.90 -15.48 18.63
N THR A 406 -14.14 -15.18 17.36
CA THR A 406 -13.24 -14.37 16.53
C THR A 406 -14.03 -13.34 15.73
N VAL A 407 -13.39 -12.21 15.43
CA VAL A 407 -13.98 -11.18 14.57
C VAL A 407 -13.98 -11.71 13.13
N LYS A 408 -15.09 -11.51 12.40
CA LYS A 408 -15.20 -11.93 10.99
C LYS A 408 -14.09 -11.25 10.18
N GLY A 409 -13.19 -12.06 9.60
CA GLY A 409 -12.06 -11.57 8.81
C GLY A 409 -10.74 -11.41 9.58
N ASP A 410 -10.66 -11.80 10.85
CA ASP A 410 -9.39 -11.89 11.59
C ASP A 410 -8.46 -12.93 10.95
N VAL A 411 -7.24 -12.53 10.60
CA VAL A 411 -6.22 -13.40 9.99
C VAL A 411 -5.72 -14.50 10.94
N HIS A 412 -5.95 -14.36 12.24
CA HIS A 412 -5.66 -15.40 13.25
C HIS A 412 -6.80 -16.42 13.40
N ASP A 413 -7.87 -16.34 12.60
CA ASP A 413 -8.99 -17.28 12.63
C ASP A 413 -8.55 -18.73 12.31
N ILE A 414 -7.55 -18.89 11.44
CA ILE A 414 -6.98 -20.18 11.03
C ILE A 414 -6.52 -20.98 12.25
N GLY A 415 -5.68 -20.40 13.11
CA GLY A 415 -5.19 -21.08 14.31
C GLY A 415 -6.31 -21.44 15.29
N LYS A 416 -7.32 -20.56 15.43
CA LYS A 416 -8.48 -20.79 16.31
C LYS A 416 -9.37 -21.93 15.79
N ASN A 417 -9.53 -22.06 14.48
CA ASN A 417 -10.33 -23.12 13.84
C ASN A 417 -9.62 -24.48 13.76
N ILE A 418 -8.28 -24.51 13.86
CA ILE A 418 -7.51 -25.76 13.90
C ILE A 418 -7.52 -26.36 15.31
N VAL A 419 -7.43 -25.50 16.34
CA VAL A 419 -7.38 -25.90 17.75
C VAL A 419 -8.76 -26.29 18.30
N GLY A 420 -9.84 -25.68 17.79
CA GLY A 420 -11.23 -26.01 18.15
C GLY A 420 -11.79 -27.09 17.24
#